data_AF-A0AAU6GPN5-F1
#
_entry.id   AF-A0AAU6GPN5-F1
#
_cell.length_a   1.000
_cell.length_b   1.000
_cell.length_c   1.000
_cell.angle_alpha   90.00
_cell.angle_beta   90.00
_cell.angle_gamma   90.00
#
_symmetry.space_group_name_H-M   'P 1'
#
loop_
_entity.id
_entity.type
_entity.pdbx_description
1 polymer ?
#
loop_
_entity_poly.entity_id
_entity_poly.type
_entity_poly.pdbx_seq_one_letter_code
_entity_poly.pdbx_strand_id
1 'polypeptide(L)'
;MSNRRKLSIAVFASAALMTACGVRAEPSADDTALASATATPSPALTARPECAKGATDSVPSSSSSEAATTAPGSSARPENPHYDENHAYRMSGELAPENRAAGEASVRLLHPALEMMRKNKQFAEKDVRTLMAKWGCGDDNGLAISSGWPQYERVQFSFHNGRACVSAEITPKGVTTEVYGAYAEPDPSGPCVENRGGH
;
A
#
# COMPACT_ATOMS: atom_id res chain seq x y z
N MET A 1 50.76 11.12 -31.23
CA MET A 1 49.91 11.91 -32.15
C MET A 1 48.65 12.32 -31.40
N SER A 2 48.46 13.64 -31.26
CA SER A 2 47.42 14.26 -30.45
C SER A 2 46.17 14.47 -31.29
N ASN A 3 45.05 13.83 -30.95
CA ASN A 3 43.76 14.11 -31.60
C ASN A 3 42.85 14.87 -30.63
N ARG A 4 42.66 16.15 -30.97
CA ARG A 4 41.87 17.16 -30.27
C ARG A 4 40.43 17.18 -30.78
N ARG A 5 39.49 17.36 -29.82
CA ARG A 5 38.24 18.18 -29.87
C ARG A 5 37.15 17.67 -30.84
N LYS A 6 35.85 17.71 -30.51
CA LYS A 6 35.08 18.91 -30.13
C LYS A 6 33.84 18.54 -29.29
N LEU A 7 33.60 19.37 -28.28
CA LEU A 7 32.38 19.50 -27.49
C LEU A 7 31.39 20.39 -28.28
N SER A 8 30.12 20.02 -28.36
CA SER A 8 29.05 20.91 -28.81
C SER A 8 27.91 20.90 -27.79
N ILE A 9 27.85 21.97 -27.01
CA ILE A 9 26.78 22.33 -26.10
C ILE A 9 25.74 23.11 -26.92
N ALA A 10 24.48 22.70 -26.89
CA ALA A 10 23.37 23.50 -27.39
C ALA A 10 22.44 23.84 -26.22
N VAL A 11 22.51 25.09 -25.78
CA VAL A 11 21.56 25.73 -24.87
C VAL A 11 20.44 26.32 -25.72
N PHE A 12 19.20 25.89 -25.48
CA PHE A 12 18.02 26.62 -25.96
C PHE A 12 17.25 27.14 -24.76
N ALA A 13 17.45 28.42 -24.49
CA ALA A 13 16.58 29.22 -23.65
C ALA A 13 15.43 29.73 -24.52
N SER A 14 14.20 29.59 -24.05
CA SER A 14 13.04 30.26 -24.62
C SER A 14 12.14 30.72 -23.49
N ALA A 15 12.16 32.04 -23.26
CA ALA A 15 11.25 32.77 -22.40
C ALA A 15 10.30 33.59 -23.29
N ALA A 16 9.00 33.55 -22.98
CA ALA A 16 7.94 34.50 -23.36
C ALA A 16 6.59 33.87 -22.96
N LEU A 17 5.53 34.56 -22.52
CA LEU A 17 5.25 35.92 -22.08
C LEU A 17 3.83 35.87 -21.46
N MET A 18 3.55 36.81 -20.57
CA MET A 18 2.30 37.01 -19.81
C MET A 18 1.11 37.42 -20.68
N THR A 19 -0.11 36.97 -20.35
CA THR A 19 -1.45 37.66 -20.40
C THR A 19 -2.55 36.59 -20.28
N ALA A 20 -3.68 36.73 -19.56
CA ALA A 20 -4.45 37.90 -19.18
C ALA A 20 -5.25 37.69 -17.86
N CYS A 21 -5.41 38.80 -17.12
CA CYS A 21 -6.47 39.01 -16.13
C CYS A 21 -7.84 39.08 -16.80
N GLY A 22 -8.84 38.38 -16.25
CA GLY A 22 -10.25 38.63 -16.51
C GLY A 22 -10.96 38.86 -15.18
N VAL A 23 -11.48 40.07 -14.97
CA VAL A 23 -12.15 40.52 -13.74
C VAL A 23 -13.67 40.54 -13.95
N ARG A 24 -14.37 39.91 -12.99
CA ARG A 24 -15.70 40.22 -12.39
C ARG A 24 -16.99 39.94 -13.18
N ALA A 25 -17.81 39.08 -12.57
CA ALA A 25 -19.23 39.32 -12.38
C ALA A 25 -19.58 38.95 -10.93
N GLU A 26 -20.05 39.92 -10.15
CA GLU A 26 -20.72 39.69 -8.86
C GLU A 26 -22.23 39.70 -9.08
N PRO A 27 -22.97 38.87 -8.33
CA PRO A 27 -24.30 39.23 -7.88
C PRO A 27 -24.32 39.45 -6.36
N SER A 28 -24.97 40.55 -6.00
CA SER A 28 -25.20 41.08 -4.66
C SER A 28 -25.84 40.10 -3.68
N ALA A 29 -25.53 40.32 -2.41
CA ALA A 29 -26.22 39.76 -1.25
C ALA A 29 -27.66 40.28 -1.15
N ASP A 30 -28.59 39.38 -0.82
CA ASP A 30 -29.54 39.44 0.31
C ASP A 30 -30.74 38.52 0.00
N ASP A 31 -30.84 37.38 0.69
CA ASP A 31 -31.96 37.05 1.60
C ASP A 31 -31.89 35.60 2.13
N THR A 32 -31.64 35.50 3.43
CA THR A 32 -32.29 34.61 4.42
C THR A 32 -32.46 33.10 4.13
N ALA A 33 -31.51 32.34 4.70
CA ALA A 33 -31.61 31.04 5.37
C ALA A 33 -32.87 30.16 5.20
N LEU A 34 -32.67 28.96 4.64
CA LEU A 34 -33.21 27.71 5.17
C LEU A 34 -32.29 26.54 4.76
N ALA A 35 -31.91 25.76 5.76
CA ALA A 35 -30.90 24.70 5.71
C ALA A 35 -31.22 23.58 4.70
N SER A 36 -30.18 23.08 4.01
CA SER A 36 -29.94 21.64 3.78
C SER A 36 -28.60 21.38 3.05
N ALA A 37 -27.80 20.52 3.69
CA ALA A 37 -26.78 19.63 3.10
C ALA A 37 -25.60 20.25 2.31
N THR A 38 -24.61 20.80 3.02
CA THR A 38 -23.22 20.79 2.54
C THR A 38 -22.55 19.51 3.02
N ALA A 39 -22.63 18.47 2.20
CA ALA A 39 -21.71 17.34 2.30
C ALA A 39 -20.28 17.89 2.08
N THR A 40 -19.47 17.84 3.13
CA THR A 40 -18.02 18.06 3.02
C THR A 40 -17.50 17.16 1.91
N PRO A 41 -16.77 17.66 0.91
CA PRO A 41 -16.10 16.79 -0.04
C PRO A 41 -15.17 15.89 0.76
N SER A 42 -15.45 14.58 0.76
CA SER A 42 -14.51 13.59 1.26
C SER A 42 -13.15 13.86 0.63
N PRO A 43 -12.04 13.77 1.38
CA PRO A 43 -10.71 13.89 0.79
C PRO A 43 -10.66 12.91 -0.37
N ALA A 44 -10.33 13.45 -1.55
CA ALA A 44 -10.29 12.70 -2.80
C ALA A 44 -9.57 11.37 -2.55
N LEU A 45 -10.26 10.28 -2.87
CA LEU A 45 -9.67 8.95 -2.91
C LEU A 45 -8.40 9.07 -3.75
N THR A 46 -7.24 8.94 -3.11
CA THR A 46 -5.96 8.83 -3.81
C THR A 46 -6.13 7.78 -4.90
N ALA A 47 -5.71 8.09 -6.14
CA ALA A 47 -5.86 7.17 -7.26
C ALA A 47 -5.35 5.79 -6.84
N ARG A 48 -6.24 4.79 -6.91
CA ARG A 48 -5.92 3.42 -6.51
C ARG A 48 -4.69 2.95 -7.30
N PRO A 49 -3.64 2.46 -6.64
CA PRO A 49 -2.39 2.15 -7.32
C PRO A 49 -2.61 1.04 -8.35
N GLU A 50 -1.76 0.97 -9.38
CA GLU A 50 -1.99 0.04 -10.49
C GLU A 50 -1.98 -1.42 -10.05
N CYS A 51 -1.18 -1.76 -9.04
CA CYS A 51 -1.19 -3.11 -8.49
C CYS A 51 -2.52 -3.50 -7.83
N ALA A 52 -3.41 -2.55 -7.58
CA ALA A 52 -4.74 -2.77 -7.03
C ALA A 52 -5.86 -2.68 -8.09
N LYS A 53 -5.53 -2.38 -9.36
CA LYS A 53 -6.49 -2.44 -10.48
C LYS A 53 -6.77 -3.91 -10.81
N GLY A 54 -7.94 -4.40 -10.39
CA GLY A 54 -8.36 -5.78 -10.63
C GLY A 54 -9.63 -6.19 -9.87
N ALA A 55 -9.99 -5.45 -8.81
CA ALA A 55 -11.32 -5.53 -8.21
C ALA A 55 -12.21 -4.42 -8.77
N THR A 56 -12.78 -4.63 -9.96
CA THR A 56 -13.86 -3.79 -10.48
C THR A 56 -15.20 -4.25 -9.88
N ASP A 57 -15.77 -3.39 -9.02
CA ASP A 57 -17.19 -3.06 -8.89
C ASP A 57 -18.23 -4.18 -9.02
N SER A 58 -18.26 -5.16 -8.11
CA SER A 58 -19.44 -6.02 -7.92
C SER A 58 -19.44 -6.74 -6.56
N VAL A 59 -19.75 -6.03 -5.46
CA VAL A 59 -20.38 -6.65 -4.27
C VAL A 59 -21.26 -5.61 -3.57
N PRO A 60 -22.50 -5.93 -3.13
CA PRO A 60 -23.38 -4.98 -2.46
C PRO A 60 -22.84 -4.62 -1.07
N SER A 61 -22.99 -3.35 -0.67
CA SER A 61 -22.86 -2.94 0.73
C SER A 61 -23.86 -3.71 1.59
N SER A 62 -23.37 -4.64 2.41
CA SER A 62 -24.14 -5.16 3.54
C SER A 62 -23.63 -4.51 4.82
N SER A 63 -24.53 -3.79 5.48
CA SER A 63 -24.31 -3.16 6.79
C SER A 63 -24.49 -4.15 7.94
N SER A 64 -23.79 -3.84 9.04
CA SER A 64 -24.09 -4.18 10.44
C SER A 64 -23.69 -5.61 10.90
N SER A 65 -23.30 -5.87 12.15
CA SER A 65 -23.50 -5.15 13.43
C SER A 65 -22.33 -5.40 14.41
N GLU A 66 -22.05 -4.44 15.28
CA GLU A 66 -21.35 -4.66 16.54
C GLU A 66 -22.14 -5.63 17.42
N ALA A 67 -21.47 -6.63 17.98
CA ALA A 67 -21.98 -7.44 19.09
C ALA A 67 -21.17 -7.12 20.35
N ALA A 68 -21.73 -6.29 21.22
CA ALA A 68 -21.27 -6.17 22.59
C ALA A 68 -21.61 -7.46 23.35
N THR A 69 -20.59 -8.18 23.82
CA THR A 69 -20.76 -9.27 24.80
C THR A 69 -20.22 -8.81 26.15
N THR A 70 -21.12 -8.67 27.11
CA THR A 70 -20.78 -8.47 28.53
C THR A 70 -20.42 -9.83 29.13
N ALA A 71 -19.29 -9.92 29.84
CA ALA A 71 -18.95 -11.06 30.68
C ALA A 71 -18.74 -10.62 32.15
N PRO A 72 -19.08 -11.48 33.13
CA PRO A 72 -19.38 -11.09 34.51
C PRO A 72 -18.11 -10.92 35.37
N GLY A 73 -18.23 -10.08 36.40
CA GLY A 73 -17.17 -9.83 37.37
C GLY A 73 -16.79 -11.09 38.16
N SER A 74 -15.49 -11.40 38.15
CA SER A 74 -14.88 -12.40 39.03
C SER A 74 -13.95 -11.70 40.01
N SER A 75 -14.21 -11.89 41.30
CA SER A 75 -13.41 -11.39 42.43
C SER A 75 -12.23 -12.32 42.73
N ALA A 76 -11.35 -12.49 41.75
CA ALA A 76 -10.01 -13.06 41.97
C ALA A 76 -8.99 -11.92 41.83
N ARG A 77 -8.01 -11.87 42.75
CA ARG A 77 -6.88 -10.95 42.62
C ARG A 77 -6.24 -11.19 41.25
N PRO A 78 -6.04 -10.15 40.40
CA PRO A 78 -5.52 -10.36 39.06
C PRO A 78 -4.22 -11.15 39.16
N GLU A 79 -4.20 -12.33 38.53
CA GLU A 79 -2.92 -12.96 38.21
C GLU A 79 -2.08 -11.92 37.47
N ASN A 80 -0.79 -11.89 37.79
CA ASN A 80 0.12 -10.93 37.18
C ASN A 80 0.00 -11.12 35.65
N PRO A 81 -0.42 -10.11 34.88
CA PRO A 81 -0.72 -10.30 33.48
C PRO A 81 0.49 -10.87 32.75
N HIS A 82 0.32 -12.06 32.17
CA HIS A 82 1.32 -12.78 31.38
C HIS A 82 1.51 -12.07 30.02
N TYR A 83 2.06 -10.86 30.06
CA TYR A 83 2.27 -10.04 28.86
C TYR A 83 3.25 -10.67 27.87
N ASP A 84 4.14 -11.54 28.35
CA ASP A 84 5.08 -12.32 27.55
C ASP A 84 4.40 -13.44 26.75
N GLU A 85 3.25 -13.94 27.21
CA GLU A 85 2.44 -14.95 26.53
C GLU A 85 1.39 -14.32 25.59
N ASN A 86 1.10 -13.02 25.73
CA ASN A 86 0.14 -12.34 24.87
C ASN A 86 0.77 -11.98 23.52
N HIS A 87 0.61 -12.88 22.55
CA HIS A 87 1.05 -12.66 21.16
C HIS A 87 0.06 -11.85 20.31
N ALA A 88 -0.94 -11.18 20.91
CA ALA A 88 -1.90 -10.38 20.15
C ALA A 88 -1.25 -9.33 19.25
N TYR A 89 -0.09 -8.78 19.64
CA TYR A 89 0.69 -7.83 18.83
C TYR A 89 1.15 -8.42 17.48
N ARG A 90 1.29 -9.74 17.39
CA ARG A 90 1.74 -10.47 16.18
C ARG A 90 0.58 -10.80 15.23
N MET A 91 -0.66 -10.54 15.63
CA MET A 91 -1.83 -10.92 14.85
C MET A 91 -2.10 -9.91 13.74
N SER A 92 -2.38 -10.41 12.53
CA SER A 92 -2.97 -9.59 11.47
C SER A 92 -4.47 -9.43 11.71
N GLY A 93 -5.00 -8.27 11.33
CA GLY A 93 -6.43 -8.01 11.37
C GLY A 93 -7.20 -8.97 10.45
N GLU A 94 -8.42 -9.31 10.86
CA GLU A 94 -9.31 -10.10 10.02
C GLU A 94 -9.66 -9.34 8.74
N LEU A 95 -9.59 -10.04 7.60
CA LEU A 95 -9.94 -9.46 6.30
C LEU A 95 -11.43 -9.67 6.00
N ALA A 96 -12.13 -8.57 5.81
CA ALA A 96 -13.43 -8.61 5.15
C ALA A 96 -13.32 -9.28 3.76
N PRO A 97 -14.33 -10.05 3.30
CA PRO A 97 -14.27 -10.79 2.05
C PRO A 97 -13.90 -9.94 0.82
N GLU A 98 -14.39 -8.71 0.75
CA GLU A 98 -14.10 -7.75 -0.32
C GLU A 98 -12.64 -7.29 -0.33
N ASN A 99 -12.02 -7.14 0.85
CA ASN A 99 -10.62 -6.77 0.96
C ASN A 99 -9.71 -7.93 0.57
N ARG A 100 -10.08 -9.16 0.94
CA ARG A 100 -9.40 -10.38 0.49
C ARG A 100 -9.46 -10.50 -1.03
N ALA A 101 -10.63 -10.35 -1.64
CA ALA A 101 -10.78 -10.39 -3.10
C ALA A 101 -9.94 -9.32 -3.81
N ALA A 102 -9.82 -8.13 -3.22
CA ALA A 102 -8.94 -7.07 -3.72
C ALA A 102 -7.45 -7.45 -3.66
N GLY A 103 -6.99 -8.07 -2.56
CA GLY A 103 -5.63 -8.62 -2.45
C GLY A 103 -5.35 -9.73 -3.47
N GLU A 104 -6.29 -10.67 -3.64
CA GLU A 104 -6.16 -11.74 -4.64
C GLU A 104 -6.16 -11.22 -6.08
N ALA A 105 -6.87 -10.12 -6.35
CA ALA A 105 -6.78 -9.44 -7.64
C ALA A 105 -5.38 -8.86 -7.87
N SER A 106 -4.75 -8.25 -6.86
CA SER A 106 -3.35 -7.83 -6.92
C SER A 106 -2.43 -9.01 -7.21
N VAL A 107 -2.57 -10.12 -6.47
CA VAL A 107 -1.77 -11.34 -6.71
C VAL A 107 -1.89 -11.82 -8.16
N ARG A 108 -3.10 -11.90 -8.70
CA ARG A 108 -3.34 -12.33 -10.10
C ARG A 108 -2.64 -11.42 -11.11
N LEU A 109 -2.61 -10.12 -10.87
CA LEU A 109 -1.91 -9.16 -11.71
C LEU A 109 -0.38 -9.30 -11.59
N LEU A 110 0.12 -9.48 -10.37
CA LEU A 110 1.55 -9.50 -10.07
C LEU A 110 2.25 -10.81 -10.48
N HIS A 111 1.60 -11.94 -10.22
CA HIS A 111 2.21 -13.26 -10.30
C HIS A 111 2.94 -13.56 -11.62
N PRO A 112 2.39 -13.24 -12.82
CA PRO A 112 3.10 -13.50 -14.08
C PRO A 112 4.44 -12.74 -14.20
N ALA A 113 4.51 -11.50 -13.71
CA ALA A 113 5.75 -10.72 -13.74
C ALA A 113 6.78 -11.26 -12.73
N LEU A 114 6.33 -11.68 -11.55
CA LEU A 114 7.20 -12.31 -10.55
C LEU A 114 7.79 -13.63 -11.06
N GLU A 115 6.98 -14.46 -11.73
CA GLU A 115 7.45 -15.69 -12.37
C GLU A 115 8.46 -15.41 -13.49
N MET A 116 8.29 -14.32 -14.23
CA MET A 116 9.23 -13.90 -15.26
C MET A 116 10.56 -13.44 -14.65
N MET A 117 10.52 -12.63 -13.59
CA MET A 117 11.70 -12.24 -12.82
C MET A 117 12.45 -13.46 -12.27
N ARG A 118 11.72 -14.44 -11.72
CA ARG A 118 12.27 -15.71 -11.25
C ARG A 118 13.02 -16.45 -12.35
N LYS A 119 12.35 -16.69 -13.49
CA LYS A 119 12.93 -17.41 -14.64
C LYS A 119 14.18 -16.73 -15.19
N ASN A 120 14.19 -15.40 -15.19
CA ASN A 120 15.31 -14.59 -15.66
C ASN A 120 16.40 -14.40 -14.61
N LYS A 121 16.23 -14.89 -13.37
CA LYS A 121 17.10 -14.63 -12.22
C LYS A 121 17.31 -13.13 -11.97
N GLN A 122 16.25 -12.34 -12.17
CA GLN A 122 16.22 -10.89 -11.99
C GLN A 122 15.29 -10.54 -10.82
N PHE A 123 15.59 -11.09 -9.64
CA PHE A 123 14.78 -10.88 -8.44
C PHE A 123 15.63 -10.46 -7.25
N ALA A 124 16.71 -9.70 -7.47
CA ALA A 124 17.37 -9.01 -6.38
C ALA A 124 16.44 -7.90 -5.84
N GLU A 125 16.69 -7.40 -4.63
CA GLU A 125 15.83 -6.38 -4.00
C GLU A 125 15.60 -5.15 -4.89
N LYS A 126 16.63 -4.69 -5.59
CA LYS A 126 16.54 -3.57 -6.54
C LYS A 126 15.58 -3.86 -7.71
N ASP A 127 15.53 -5.10 -8.18
CA ASP A 127 14.72 -5.51 -9.31
C ASP A 127 13.24 -5.56 -8.89
N VAL A 128 12.98 -6.10 -7.69
CA VAL A 128 11.65 -6.10 -7.05
C VAL A 128 11.16 -4.67 -6.84
N ARG A 129 11.98 -3.80 -6.24
CA ARG A 129 11.63 -2.39 -6.04
C ARG A 129 11.27 -1.69 -7.34
N THR A 130 12.04 -1.94 -8.40
CA THR A 130 11.77 -1.37 -9.73
C THR A 130 10.45 -1.86 -10.33
N LEU A 131 10.17 -3.17 -10.25
CA LEU A 131 8.90 -3.72 -10.72
C LEU A 131 7.71 -3.13 -9.95
N MET A 132 7.80 -3.10 -8.62
CA MET A 132 6.73 -2.62 -7.76
C MET A 132 6.44 -1.13 -7.94
N ALA A 133 7.49 -0.32 -8.11
CA ALA A 133 7.34 1.10 -8.43
C ALA A 133 6.61 1.33 -9.76
N LYS A 134 6.86 0.51 -10.79
CA LYS A 134 6.13 0.57 -12.07
C LYS A 134 4.63 0.36 -11.91
N TRP A 135 4.21 -0.40 -10.91
CA TRP A 135 2.81 -0.65 -10.60
C TRP A 135 2.24 0.23 -9.48
N GLY A 136 2.99 1.28 -9.09
CA GLY A 136 2.56 2.23 -8.08
C GLY A 136 2.40 1.61 -6.69
N CYS A 137 3.08 0.50 -6.41
CA CYS A 137 3.05 -0.20 -5.11
C CYS A 137 4.43 -0.31 -4.51
N GLY A 138 5.17 0.80 -4.64
CA GLY A 138 6.52 1.00 -4.10
C GLY A 138 6.50 1.41 -2.63
N ASP A 139 7.49 2.19 -2.23
CA ASP A 139 7.70 2.58 -0.82
C ASP A 139 6.49 3.31 -0.21
N ASP A 140 5.76 4.11 -0.99
CA ASP A 140 4.54 4.81 -0.56
C ASP A 140 3.43 3.86 -0.08
N ASN A 141 3.52 2.58 -0.44
CA ASN A 141 2.58 1.53 -0.07
C ASN A 141 3.12 0.64 1.06
N GLY A 142 4.19 1.06 1.75
CA GLY A 142 4.85 0.26 2.78
C GLY A 142 5.53 -0.98 2.19
N LEU A 143 6.16 -0.83 1.02
CA LEU A 143 6.92 -1.91 0.40
C LEU A 143 8.13 -2.27 1.26
N ALA A 144 8.03 -3.38 1.98
CA ALA A 144 9.13 -3.96 2.72
C ALA A 144 9.71 -5.12 1.91
N ILE A 145 11.03 -5.12 1.71
CA ILE A 145 11.76 -6.17 0.99
C ILE A 145 12.83 -6.70 1.92
N SER A 146 13.01 -8.02 1.94
CA SER A 146 14.18 -8.64 2.55
C SER A 146 14.68 -9.78 1.69
N SER A 147 15.99 -9.87 1.54
CA SER A 147 16.67 -10.94 0.81
C SER A 147 17.46 -11.87 1.73
N GLY A 148 17.52 -13.15 1.35
CA GLY A 148 18.45 -14.10 1.93
C GLY A 148 19.82 -14.01 1.24
N TRP A 149 20.89 -14.27 2.01
CA TRP A 149 22.23 -14.51 1.46
C TRP A 149 22.43 -16.02 1.26
N PRO A 150 22.99 -16.47 0.11
CA PRO A 150 23.51 -15.68 -1.02
C PRO A 150 22.45 -15.06 -1.94
N GLN A 151 22.86 -14.04 -2.72
CA GLN A 151 22.01 -13.35 -3.68
C GLN A 151 21.30 -14.34 -4.63
N TYR A 152 19.99 -14.12 -4.86
CA TYR A 152 19.08 -14.96 -5.65
C TYR A 152 18.70 -16.32 -5.04
N GLU A 153 18.98 -16.57 -3.77
CA GLU A 153 18.40 -17.74 -3.10
C GLU A 153 16.93 -17.50 -2.73
N ARG A 154 16.63 -16.31 -2.21
CA ARG A 154 15.31 -15.96 -1.72
C ARG A 154 15.16 -14.44 -1.61
N VAL A 155 14.06 -13.91 -2.12
CA VAL A 155 13.62 -12.54 -1.83
C VAL A 155 12.15 -12.58 -1.45
N GLN A 156 11.84 -12.05 -0.26
CA GLN A 156 10.48 -11.87 0.22
C GLN A 156 10.16 -10.38 0.25
N PHE A 157 8.93 -10.02 -0.09
CA PHE A 157 8.45 -8.66 0.04
C PHE A 157 6.97 -8.62 0.40
N SER A 158 6.55 -7.50 0.97
CA SER A 158 5.16 -7.23 1.29
C SER A 158 4.83 -5.75 1.08
N PHE A 159 3.58 -5.44 0.75
CA PHE A 159 3.10 -4.08 0.56
C PHE A 159 1.58 -4.01 0.80
N HIS A 160 1.06 -2.82 1.06
CA HIS A 160 -0.35 -2.56 1.26
C HIS A 160 -0.98 -2.00 -0.02
N ASN A 161 -1.97 -2.70 -0.57
CA ASN A 161 -2.62 -2.29 -1.83
C ASN A 161 -3.77 -1.28 -1.64
N GLY A 162 -3.93 -0.75 -0.41
CA GLY A 162 -5.02 0.12 0.00
C GLY A 162 -6.23 -0.59 0.61
N ARG A 163 -6.29 -1.94 0.54
CA ARG A 163 -7.38 -2.76 1.09
C ARG A 163 -6.88 -3.94 1.92
N ALA A 164 -5.78 -4.56 1.49
CA ALA A 164 -5.16 -5.70 2.14
C ALA A 164 -3.65 -5.64 2.00
N CYS A 165 -2.96 -6.39 2.86
CA CYS A 165 -1.55 -6.70 2.70
C CYS A 165 -1.38 -7.86 1.71
N VAL A 166 -0.41 -7.70 0.82
CA VAL A 166 0.00 -8.72 -0.13
C VAL A 166 1.47 -8.98 0.09
N SER A 167 1.84 -10.24 0.30
CA SER A 167 3.23 -10.68 0.34
C SER A 167 3.54 -11.64 -0.79
N ALA A 168 4.81 -11.69 -1.17
CA ALA A 168 5.32 -12.71 -2.06
C ALA A 168 6.74 -13.11 -1.68
N GLU A 169 7.05 -14.38 -1.88
CA GLU A 169 8.40 -14.91 -1.81
C GLU A 169 8.80 -15.48 -3.18
N ILE A 170 9.96 -15.05 -3.67
CA ILE A 170 10.56 -15.53 -4.90
C ILE A 170 11.79 -16.36 -4.53
N THR A 171 11.78 -17.63 -4.93
CA THR A 171 12.93 -18.54 -4.86
C THR A 171 13.23 -19.09 -6.26
N PRO A 172 14.39 -19.70 -6.51
CA PRO A 172 14.63 -20.42 -7.76
C PRO A 172 13.57 -21.47 -8.08
N LYS A 173 12.94 -22.05 -7.05
CA LYS A 173 11.94 -23.13 -7.18
C LYS A 173 10.56 -22.62 -7.60
N GLY A 174 10.17 -21.42 -7.18
CA GLY A 174 8.85 -20.88 -7.48
C GLY A 174 8.58 -19.54 -6.81
N VAL A 175 7.39 -19.00 -7.08
CA VAL A 175 6.82 -17.84 -6.42
C VAL A 175 5.67 -18.30 -5.51
N THR A 176 5.70 -17.90 -4.24
CA THR A 176 4.56 -18.03 -3.32
C THR A 176 4.01 -16.65 -2.98
N THR A 177 2.71 -16.57 -2.72
CA THR A 177 2.02 -15.30 -2.45
C THR A 177 0.96 -15.49 -1.39
N GLU A 178 0.76 -14.48 -0.53
CA GLU A 178 -0.25 -14.50 0.51
C GLU A 178 -1.00 -13.16 0.58
N VAL A 179 -2.23 -13.20 1.10
CA VAL A 179 -3.09 -12.04 1.30
C VAL A 179 -3.61 -12.08 2.74
N TYR A 180 -3.37 -11.00 3.48
CA TYR A 180 -3.68 -10.91 4.91
C TYR A 180 -4.03 -9.46 5.30
N GLY A 181 -4.57 -9.26 6.50
CA GLY A 181 -4.85 -7.93 7.02
C GLY A 181 -3.59 -7.19 7.45
N ALA A 182 -3.69 -5.88 7.66
CA ALA A 182 -2.61 -5.16 8.33
C ALA A 182 -2.37 -5.73 9.75
N TYR A 183 -1.13 -5.73 10.21
CA TYR A 183 -0.81 -6.11 11.59
C TYR A 183 -1.43 -5.11 12.58
N ALA A 184 -1.93 -5.62 13.71
CA ALA A 184 -2.51 -4.78 14.76
C ALA A 184 -1.47 -3.81 15.32
N GLU A 185 -0.23 -4.28 15.50
CA GLU A 185 0.94 -3.49 15.85
C GLU A 185 2.01 -3.71 14.78
N PRO A 186 2.00 -2.91 13.70
CA PRO A 186 2.93 -3.12 12.60
C PRO A 186 4.34 -2.66 12.96
N ASP A 187 5.35 -3.26 12.32
CA ASP A 187 6.71 -2.73 12.35
C ASP A 187 6.75 -1.31 11.73
N PRO A 188 7.65 -0.41 12.18
CA PRO A 188 7.81 0.92 11.58
C PRO A 188 8.05 0.91 10.06
N SER A 189 8.54 -0.21 9.51
CA SER A 189 8.77 -0.41 8.07
C SER A 189 7.46 -0.51 7.26
N GLY A 190 6.32 -0.80 7.89
CA GLY A 190 5.02 -0.72 7.21
C GLY A 190 3.93 -1.63 7.80
N PRO A 191 2.66 -1.38 7.40
CA PRO A 191 1.47 -2.05 7.97
C PRO A 191 1.42 -3.57 7.70
N CYS A 192 2.21 -4.04 6.74
CA CYS A 192 2.26 -5.44 6.31
C CYS A 192 3.45 -6.21 6.88
N VAL A 193 4.23 -5.58 7.77
CA VAL A 193 5.39 -6.20 8.41
C VAL A 193 5.04 -6.49 9.86
N GLU A 194 5.21 -7.74 10.25
CA GLU A 194 5.05 -8.18 11.63
C GLU A 194 6.09 -7.47 12.51
N ASN A 195 5.63 -6.81 13.57
CA ASN A 195 6.53 -6.30 14.59
C ASN A 195 7.14 -7.48 15.35
N ARG A 196 8.47 -7.64 15.24
CA ARG A 196 9.20 -8.74 15.89
C ARG A 196 9.41 -8.54 17.39
N GLY A 197 9.01 -7.39 17.93
CA GLY A 197 9.24 -7.01 19.31
C GLY A 197 10.71 -6.66 19.58
N GLY A 198 10.91 -5.73 20.50
CA GLY A 198 12.21 -5.33 21.00
C GLY A 198 12.02 -4.61 22.33
N HIS A 199 12.54 -5.20 23.40
CA HIS A 199 12.87 -4.48 24.62
C HIS A 199 14.36 -4.15 24.61
#